data_AF-A0A392PR04-F1
#
_entry.id   AF-A0A392PR04-F1
#
_cell.length_a   1.000
_cell.length_b   1.000
_cell.length_c   1.000
_cell.angle_alpha   90.00
_cell.angle_beta   90.00
_cell.angle_gamma   90.00
#
_symmetry.space_group_name_H-M   'P 1'
#
loop_
_entity.id
_entity.type
_entity.pdbx_description
1 polymer ?
#
loop_
_entity_poly.entity_id
_entity_poly.type
_entity_poly.pdbx_seq_one_letter_code
_entity_poly.pdbx_strand_id
1 'polypeptide(L)' 'MRARTHKAKKGDLQHGKGIKQLQYQCAENKLSDHRPVSSIFLVDVEVIDHRKLQRALNFASAVVHPEIFLQDNGDLS' A
#
# COMPACT_ATOMS: atom_id res chain seq x y z
N MET A 1 -0.57 -20.77 37.88
CA MET A 1 -0.64 -19.32 37.52
C MET A 1 -1.43 -19.17 36.23
N ARG A 2 -2.54 -18.42 36.23
CA ARG A 2 -3.32 -18.13 35.00
C ARG A 2 -2.78 -16.86 34.36
N ALA A 3 -2.20 -16.97 33.18
CA ALA A 3 -1.82 -15.82 32.37
C ALA A 3 -3.09 -15.05 32.00
N ARG A 4 -3.18 -13.78 32.42
CA ARG A 4 -4.26 -12.88 31.99
C ARG A 4 -4.01 -12.52 30.54
N THR A 5 -4.72 -13.17 29.63
CA THR A 5 -4.80 -12.71 28.24
C THR A 5 -5.66 -11.44 28.23
N HIS A 6 -5.02 -10.28 28.31
CA HIS A 6 -5.70 -9.01 28.04
C HIS A 6 -6.02 -8.97 26.54
N LYS A 7 -7.30 -9.21 26.19
CA LYS A 7 -7.80 -8.83 24.86
C LYS A 7 -7.69 -7.31 24.76
N ALA A 8 -6.70 -6.82 24.02
CA ALA A 8 -6.60 -5.41 23.68
C ALA A 8 -7.88 -5.00 22.94
N LYS A 9 -8.55 -3.97 23.47
CA LYS A 9 -9.69 -3.30 22.83
C LYS A 9 -9.20 -2.78 21.47
N LYS A 10 -9.93 -3.07 20.40
CA LYS A 10 -9.71 -2.56 19.04
C LYS A 10 -9.63 -1.03 19.15
N GLY A 11 -8.40 -0.50 19.20
CA GLY A 11 -8.13 0.93 19.28
C GLY A 11 -8.15 1.47 17.87
N ASP A 12 -9.17 2.25 17.57
CA ASP A 12 -9.41 2.82 16.24
C ASP A 12 -8.37 3.91 15.95
N LEU A 13 -7.24 3.54 15.34
CA LEU A 13 -6.32 4.52 14.75
C LEU A 13 -5.65 4.00 13.48
N GLN A 14 -6.32 3.09 12.77
CA GLN A 14 -5.81 2.49 11.55
C GLN A 14 -6.91 2.37 10.51
N HIS A 15 -6.82 3.18 9.47
CA HIS A 15 -7.78 3.22 8.39
C HIS A 15 -7.01 2.93 7.10
N GLY A 16 -7.27 1.78 6.49
CA GLY A 16 -6.62 1.35 5.24
C GLY A 16 -7.14 -0.02 4.81
N LYS A 17 -7.36 -0.21 3.51
CA LYS A 17 -7.76 -1.51 2.95
C LYS A 17 -6.59 -2.49 3.09
N GLY A 18 -6.88 -3.74 3.48
CA GLY A 18 -5.86 -4.78 3.60
C GLY A 18 -4.99 -4.73 4.86
N ILE A 19 -5.28 -3.84 5.83
CA ILE A 19 -4.51 -3.76 7.08
C ILE A 19 -5.33 -4.36 8.23
N LYS A 20 -4.72 -5.31 8.96
CA LYS A 20 -5.32 -5.94 10.14
C LYS A 20 -4.35 -5.92 11.33
N GLN A 21 -4.74 -5.26 12.41
CA GLN A 21 -4.03 -5.35 13.69
C GLN A 21 -4.16 -6.73 14.30
N LEU A 22 -3.02 -7.39 14.55
CA LEU A 22 -2.95 -8.68 15.23
C LEU A 22 -2.75 -8.49 16.72
N GLN A 23 -1.88 -7.55 17.10
CA GLN A 23 -1.52 -7.32 18.49
C GLN A 23 -1.22 -5.84 18.73
N TYR A 24 -1.52 -5.37 19.93
CA TYR A 24 -1.05 -4.10 20.45
C TYR A 24 -0.65 -4.30 21.90
N GLN A 25 0.56 -3.91 22.24
CA GLN A 25 1.17 -4.17 23.53
C GLN A 25 1.89 -2.92 24.04
N CYS A 26 1.84 -2.73 25.35
CA CYS A 26 2.57 -1.70 26.06
C CYS A 26 3.64 -2.40 26.90
N ALA A 27 4.88 -1.93 26.82
CA ALA A 27 5.98 -2.48 27.62
C ALA A 27 5.96 -1.87 29.02
N GLU A 28 6.12 -2.70 30.05
CA GLU A 28 6.14 -2.29 31.47
C GLU A 28 7.51 -1.77 31.93
N ASN A 29 8.35 -1.31 31.00
CA ASN A 29 9.67 -0.82 31.32
C ASN A 29 9.59 0.50 32.12
N LYS A 30 10.48 0.67 33.11
CA LYS A 30 10.60 1.85 33.98
C LYS A 30 11.83 2.71 33.69
N LEU A 31 12.50 2.52 32.55
CA LEU A 31 13.65 3.33 32.16
C LEU A 31 13.29 4.82 31.89
N SER A 32 12.01 5.12 31.64
CA SER A 32 11.46 6.48 31.49
C SER A 32 10.02 6.50 32.03
N ASP A 33 9.52 7.70 32.31
CA ASP A 33 8.12 8.04 32.55
C ASP A 33 7.20 7.73 31.35
N HIS A 34 7.75 7.60 30.15
CA HIS A 34 7.05 7.12 28.97
C HIS A 34 7.21 5.60 28.81
N ARG A 35 6.07 4.91 28.77
CA ARG A 35 6.03 3.47 28.45
C ARG A 35 6.04 3.26 26.94
N PRO A 36 6.99 2.48 26.39
CA PRO A 36 6.98 2.12 24.97
C PRO A 36 5.74 1.31 24.62
N VAL A 37 5.23 1.52 23.40
CA VAL A 37 4.09 0.80 22.84
C VAL A 37 4.48 0.24 21.47
N SER A 38 4.07 -0.99 21.16
CA SER A 38 4.30 -1.61 19.86
C SER A 38 3.04 -2.32 19.37
N SER A 39 2.94 -2.49 18.05
CA SER A 39 1.82 -3.17 17.40
C SER A 39 2.32 -4.10 16.30
N ILE A 40 1.60 -5.19 16.08
CA ILE A 40 1.87 -6.17 15.01
C ILE A 40 0.70 -6.13 14.04
N PHE A 41 1.01 -6.06 12.75
CA PHE A 41 0.03 -5.98 11.66
C PHE A 41 0.20 -7.13 10.68
N LEU A 42 -0.92 -7.61 10.17
CA LEU A 42 -1.00 -8.33 8.92
C LEU A 42 -1.41 -7.33 7.84
N VAL A 43 -0.64 -7.25 6.76
CA VAL A 43 -0.88 -6.35 5.65
C VAL A 43 -0.98 -7.16 4.36
N ASP A 44 -2.11 -7.07 3.69
CA ASP A 44 -2.30 -7.62 2.35
C ASP A 44 -1.55 -6.73 1.35
N VAL A 45 -0.61 -7.32 0.62
CA VAL A 45 0.17 -6.63 -0.41
C VAL A 45 -0.03 -7.32 -1.76
N GLU A 46 -0.26 -6.53 -2.79
CA GLU A 46 -0.30 -7.04 -4.15
C GLU A 46 1.14 -7.13 -4.69
N VAL A 47 1.55 -8.33 -5.08
CA VAL A 47 2.85 -8.55 -5.72
C VAL A 47 2.64 -8.62 -7.23
N ILE A 48 3.15 -7.63 -7.94
CA ILE A 48 3.00 -7.54 -9.39
C ILE A 48 4.20 -8.22 -10.07
N ASP A 49 3.93 -9.16 -10.97
CA ASP A 49 4.94 -9.75 -11.85
C ASP A 49 5.46 -8.67 -12.81
N HIS A 50 6.76 -8.40 -12.74
CA HIS A 50 7.42 -7.38 -13.54
C HIS A 50 7.17 -7.54 -15.06
N ARG A 51 7.18 -8.77 -15.57
CA ARG A 51 6.95 -9.01 -17.01
C ARG A 51 5.49 -8.76 -17.40
N LYS A 52 4.54 -9.11 -16.52
CA LYS A 52 3.12 -8.84 -16.75
C LYS A 52 2.84 -7.33 -16.68
N LEU A 53 3.46 -6.64 -15.74
CA LEU A 53 3.39 -5.18 -15.62
C LEU A 53 3.94 -4.49 -16.86
N GLN A 54 5.14 -4.87 -17.31
CA GLN A 54 5.75 -4.31 -18.53
C GLN A 54 4.86 -4.51 -19.76
N ARG A 55 4.28 -5.70 -19.94
CA ARG A 55 3.37 -5.96 -21.05
C ARG A 55 2.09 -5.12 -20.98
N ALA A 56 1.49 -5.00 -19.80
CA ALA A 56 0.28 -4.19 -19.60
C ALA A 56 0.54 -2.70 -19.86
N LEU A 57 1.68 -2.17 -19.39
CA LEU A 57 2.08 -0.79 -19.63
C LEU A 57 2.33 -0.52 -21.12
N ASN A 58 3.04 -1.42 -21.81
CA ASN A 58 3.29 -1.29 -23.25
C ASN A 58 1.98 -1.32 -24.04
N PHE A 59 1.07 -2.22 -23.71
CA PHE A 59 -0.26 -2.27 -24.33
C PHE A 59 -1.05 -0.97 -24.10
N ALA A 60 -1.09 -0.47 -22.87
CA ALA A 60 -1.77 0.79 -22.54
C ALA A 60 -1.18 1.98 -23.31
N SER A 61 0.15 2.04 -23.46
CA SER A 61 0.80 3.09 -24.27
C SER A 61 0.49 3.00 -25.76
N ALA A 62 0.28 1.78 -26.30
CA ALA A 62 -0.01 1.58 -27.72
C ALA A 62 -1.46 1.94 -28.09
N VAL A 63 -2.37 1.94 -27.13
CA VAL A 63 -3.80 2.33 -27.33
C VAL A 63 -3.96 3.84 -27.44
N VAL A 64 -3.03 4.62 -26.86
CA VAL A 64 -2.96 6.06 -27.10
C VAL A 64 -2.34 6.25 -28.48
N HIS A 65 -3.18 6.40 -29.52
CA HIS A 65 -2.72 6.87 -30.81
C HIS A 65 -1.99 8.21 -30.58
N PRO A 66 -0.69 8.35 -30.90
CA PRO A 66 -0.16 9.69 -31.11
C PRO A 66 -0.97 10.24 -32.28
N GLU A 67 -1.74 11.30 -32.03
CA GLU A 67 -2.43 12.02 -33.09
C GLU A 67 -1.33 12.56 -34.00
N ILE A 68 -1.02 11.81 -35.06
CA ILE A 68 -0.07 12.23 -36.08
C ILE A 68 -0.81 13.34 -36.81
N PHE A 69 -0.61 14.58 -36.37
CA PHE A 69 -1.05 15.76 -37.10
C PHE A 69 -0.30 15.74 -38.44
N LEU A 70 -0.93 15.16 -39.45
CA LEU A 70 -0.49 15.31 -40.83
C LEU A 70 -0.67 16.79 -41.16
N GLN A 71 0.42 17.55 -41.10
CA GLN A 71 0.46 18.90 -41.63
C GLN A 71 0.10 18.82 -43.11
N ASP A 72 -1.03 19.45 -43.43
CA ASP A 72 -1.58 19.65 -44.75
C ASP A 72 -0.48 20.17 -45.68
N ASN A 73 -0.07 19.35 -46.66
CA ASN A 73 0.85 19.77 -47.71
C ASN A 73 0.05 20.61 -48.71
N GLY A 74 -0.24 21.85 -48.32
CA GLY A 74 -0.65 22.88 -49.26
C GLY A 74 0.58 23.45 -49.94
N ASP A 75 0.94 22.91 -51.09
CA ASP A 75 1.72 23.62 -52.12
C ASP A 75 1.42 22.99 -53.49
N LEU A 76 0.27 23.36 -54.05
CA LEU A 76 0.05 23.41 -55.49
C LEU A 76 0.29 24.87 -55.93
N SER A 77 1.51 25.15 -56.36
CA SER A 77 1.87 26.35 -57.13
C SER A 77 2.11 25.98 -58.59
#